data_AF-A0A519HS75-F1
#
_entry.id   AF-A0A519HS75-F1
#
_cell.length_a   1.000
_cell.length_b   1.000
_cell.length_c   1.000
_cell.angle_alpha   90.00
_cell.angle_beta   90.00
_cell.angle_gamma   90.00
#
_symmetry.space_group_name_H-M   'P 1'
#
loop_
_entity.id
_entity.type
_entity.pdbx_description
1 polymer ?
#
loop_
_entity_poly.entity_id
_entity_poly.type
_entity_poly.pdbx_seq_one_letter_code
_entity_poly.pdbx_strand_id
1 'polypeptide(L)'
;MTEPHTEARAQARKQIVGALVLAGAVIGGALVLTLLKTRGVIEAETASRGVQVVIGLMLAWYGNFMPKQPGGARRSVRAQAVTQAALRVGGWAMTLGGLAYAALWAFAPRDVADWASVVVVAGAMAVTVGYAAWRGVRCRAADVAKG
;
A
#
# COMPACT_ATOMS: atom_id res chain seq x y z
N MET A 1 -27.60 -24.77 -1.32
CA MET A 1 -26.25 -25.34 -1.24
C MET A 1 -25.49 -24.83 -2.47
N THR A 2 -24.95 -23.61 -2.40
CA THR A 2 -24.26 -22.95 -3.52
C THR A 2 -22.82 -23.46 -3.60
N GLU A 3 -22.39 -23.87 -4.78
CA GLU A 3 -21.10 -24.55 -4.96
C GLU A 3 -19.89 -23.64 -4.68
N PRO A 4 -18.85 -24.15 -3.99
CA PRO A 4 -17.68 -23.38 -3.57
C PRO A 4 -16.91 -22.73 -4.74
N HIS A 5 -17.05 -23.25 -5.97
CA HIS A 5 -16.41 -22.69 -7.15
C HIS A 5 -17.02 -21.35 -7.62
N THR A 6 -18.30 -21.10 -7.33
CA THR A 6 -19.00 -19.88 -7.77
C THR A 6 -18.61 -18.67 -6.93
N GLU A 7 -18.45 -18.85 -5.62
CA GLU A 7 -18.06 -17.79 -4.68
C GLU A 7 -16.61 -17.34 -4.91
N ALA A 8 -15.70 -18.29 -5.17
CA ALA A 8 -14.30 -18.00 -5.48
C ALA A 8 -14.16 -17.15 -6.75
N ARG A 9 -14.90 -17.48 -7.82
CA ARG A 9 -14.91 -16.70 -9.07
C ARG A 9 -15.48 -15.30 -8.88
N ALA A 10 -16.56 -15.17 -8.10
CA ALA A 10 -17.16 -13.87 -7.80
C ALA A 10 -16.21 -12.97 -7.00
N GLN A 11 -15.46 -13.53 -6.03
CA GLN A 11 -14.47 -12.80 -5.26
C GLN A 11 -13.26 -12.38 -6.11
N ALA A 12 -12.74 -13.29 -6.95
CA ALA A 12 -11.67 -12.96 -7.89
C ALA A 12 -12.07 -11.84 -8.86
N ARG A 13 -13.29 -11.90 -9.40
CA ARG A 13 -13.83 -10.84 -10.28
C ARG A 13 -13.89 -9.49 -9.56
N LYS A 14 -14.37 -9.43 -8.32
CA LYS A 14 -14.40 -8.18 -7.53
C LYS A 14 -13.00 -7.59 -7.31
N GLN A 15 -12.01 -8.44 -7.03
CA GLN A 15 -10.61 -8.02 -6.88
C GLN A 15 -10.02 -7.48 -8.19
N ILE A 16 -10.23 -8.19 -9.31
CA ILE A 16 -9.74 -7.78 -10.62
C ILE A 16 -10.38 -6.45 -11.05
N VAL A 17 -11.71 -6.34 -10.93
CA VAL A 17 -12.42 -5.09 -11.26
C VAL A 17 -11.93 -3.94 -10.38
N GLY A 18 -11.77 -4.15 -9.08
CA GLY A 18 -11.23 -3.14 -8.17
C GLY A 18 -9.82 -2.68 -8.56
N ALA A 19 -8.94 -3.62 -8.94
CA ALA A 19 -7.59 -3.32 -9.39
C ALA A 19 -7.59 -2.55 -10.72
N LEU A 20 -8.44 -2.93 -11.68
CA LEU A 20 -8.57 -2.25 -12.97
C LEU A 20 -9.13 -0.82 -12.81
N VAL A 21 -10.14 -0.63 -11.96
CA VAL A 21 -10.69 0.70 -11.67
C VAL A 21 -9.62 1.60 -11.05
N LEU A 22 -8.84 1.09 -10.09
CA LEU A 22 -7.76 1.85 -9.47
C LEU A 22 -6.66 2.20 -10.48
N ALA A 23 -6.22 1.23 -11.28
CA ALA A 23 -5.22 1.47 -12.33
C ALA A 23 -5.73 2.52 -13.35
N GLY A 24 -6.99 2.40 -13.77
CA GLY A 24 -7.63 3.37 -14.66
C GLY A 24 -7.71 4.78 -14.07
N ALA A 25 -8.06 4.91 -12.79
CA ALA A 25 -8.12 6.20 -12.11
C ALA A 25 -6.75 6.88 -12.04
N VAL A 26 -5.68 6.11 -11.85
CA VAL A 26 -4.30 6.60 -11.74
C VAL A 26 -3.77 7.04 -13.09
N ILE A 27 -3.90 6.18 -14.10
CA ILE A 27 -3.50 6.49 -15.47
C ILE A 27 -4.31 7.70 -15.98
N GLY A 28 -5.63 7.70 -15.72
CA GLY A 28 -6.51 8.81 -16.07
C GLY A 28 -6.12 10.12 -15.39
N GLY A 29 -5.84 10.09 -14.08
CA GLY A 29 -5.38 11.28 -13.34
C GLY A 29 -4.05 11.81 -13.85
N ALA A 30 -3.08 10.93 -14.11
CA ALA A 30 -1.79 11.31 -14.69
C ALA A 30 -1.93 11.91 -16.10
N LEU A 31 -2.81 11.33 -16.93
CA LEU A 31 -3.13 11.86 -18.26
C LEU A 31 -3.78 13.23 -18.19
N VAL A 32 -4.74 13.44 -17.30
CA VAL A 32 -5.39 14.75 -17.10
C VAL A 32 -4.36 15.80 -16.69
N LEU A 33 -3.48 15.50 -15.73
CA LEU A 33 -2.41 16.41 -15.33
C LEU A 33 -1.45 16.71 -16.48
N THR A 34 -1.09 15.69 -17.27
CA THR A 34 -0.23 15.86 -18.45
C THR A 34 -0.90 16.72 -19.52
N LEU A 35 -2.20 16.53 -19.76
CA LEU A 35 -2.97 17.31 -20.73
C LEU A 35 -3.11 18.78 -20.29
N LEU A 36 -3.34 19.02 -19.01
CA LEU A 36 -3.38 20.38 -18.46
C LEU A 36 -2.03 21.08 -18.60
N LYS A 37 -0.92 20.35 -18.42
CA LYS A 37 0.43 20.85 -18.67
C LYS A 37 0.64 21.19 -20.15
N THR A 38 0.30 20.30 -21.09
CA THR A 38 0.52 20.55 -22.53
C THR A 38 -0.33 21.69 -23.07
N ARG A 39 -1.49 21.95 -22.46
CA ARG A 39 -2.36 23.10 -22.77
C ARG A 39 -1.92 24.40 -22.08
N GLY A 40 -0.84 24.38 -21.29
CA GLY A 40 -0.35 25.55 -20.55
C GLY A 40 -1.28 26.00 -19.42
N VAL A 41 -2.24 25.17 -19.01
CA VAL A 41 -3.16 25.48 -17.90
C VAL A 41 -2.45 25.39 -16.55
N ILE A 42 -1.47 24.48 -16.45
CA ILE A 42 -0.63 24.33 -15.26
C ILE A 42 0.85 24.28 -15.64
N GLU A 43 1.69 24.77 -14.73
CA GLU A 43 3.14 24.72 -14.86
C GLU A 43 3.67 23.28 -14.74
N ALA A 44 4.83 23.02 -15.35
CA ALA A 44 5.44 21.70 -15.35
C ALA A 44 5.71 21.17 -13.94
N GLU A 45 6.09 22.05 -13.01
CA GLU A 45 6.30 21.67 -11.60
C GLU A 45 4.99 21.23 -10.94
N THR A 46 3.90 21.98 -11.14
CA THR A 46 2.58 21.65 -10.58
C THR A 46 2.08 20.30 -11.09
N ALA A 47 2.30 19.99 -12.36
CA ALA A 47 1.98 18.68 -12.92
C ALA A 47 2.79 17.56 -12.27
N SER A 48 4.10 17.73 -12.10
CA SER A 48 4.96 16.76 -11.42
C SER A 48 4.57 16.54 -9.96
N ARG A 49 4.29 17.62 -9.21
CA ARG A 49 3.80 17.53 -7.84
C ARG A 49 2.48 16.77 -7.76
N GLY A 50 1.54 17.06 -8.67
CA GLY A 50 0.25 16.38 -8.74
C GLY A 50 0.39 14.87 -8.92
N VAL A 51 1.29 14.43 -9.80
CA VAL A 51 1.56 12.99 -9.99
C VAL A 51 2.11 12.36 -8.72
N GLN A 52 3.04 13.02 -8.03
CA GLN A 52 3.62 12.49 -6.79
C GLN A 52 2.59 12.42 -5.65
N VAL A 53 1.70 13.41 -5.54
CA VAL A 53 0.57 13.36 -4.58
C VAL A 53 -0.31 12.14 -4.86
N VAL A 54 -0.66 11.88 -6.12
CA VAL A 54 -1.46 10.71 -6.51
C VAL A 54 -0.74 9.41 -6.11
N ILE A 55 0.56 9.29 -6.36
CA ILE A 55 1.36 8.13 -5.98
C ILE A 55 1.33 7.90 -4.46
N GLY A 56 1.52 8.97 -3.66
CA GLY A 56 1.45 8.87 -2.20
C GLY A 56 0.07 8.39 -1.71
N LEU A 57 -1.01 8.94 -2.29
CA LEU A 57 -2.37 8.53 -1.96
C LEU A 57 -2.67 7.07 -2.37
N MET A 58 -2.14 6.61 -3.50
CA MET A 58 -2.24 5.19 -3.89
C MET A 58 -1.55 4.28 -2.88
N LEU A 59 -0.34 4.65 -2.46
CA LEU A 59 0.40 3.89 -1.44
C LEU A 59 -0.41 3.84 -0.14
N ALA A 60 -1.01 4.97 0.25
CA ALA A 60 -1.84 5.05 1.43
C ALA A 60 -3.06 4.12 1.36
N TRP A 61 -3.77 4.16 0.23
CA TRP A 61 -4.91 3.29 -0.03
C TRP A 61 -4.52 1.81 0.03
N TYR A 62 -3.44 1.44 -0.67
CA TYR A 62 -3.00 0.05 -0.77
C TYR A 62 -2.58 -0.49 0.60
N GLY A 63 -1.86 0.30 1.40
CA GLY A 63 -1.50 -0.05 2.78
C GLY A 63 -2.72 -0.37 3.65
N ASN A 64 -3.79 0.44 3.55
CA ASN A 64 -5.03 0.23 4.30
C ASN A 64 -5.85 -0.97 3.79
N PHE A 65 -5.69 -1.31 2.52
CA PHE A 65 -6.39 -2.44 1.89
C PHE A 65 -5.74 -3.79 2.22
N MET A 66 -4.41 -3.85 2.28
CA MET A 66 -3.64 -5.09 2.50
C MET A 66 -4.12 -5.93 3.71
N PRO A 67 -4.31 -5.39 4.93
CA PRO A 67 -4.72 -6.20 6.09
C PRO A 67 -6.17 -6.71 6.03
N LYS A 68 -6.97 -6.21 5.08
CA LYS A 68 -8.38 -6.60 4.91
C LYS A 68 -8.53 -7.82 4.00
N GLN A 69 -7.44 -8.31 3.41
CA GLN A 69 -7.47 -9.50 2.58
C GLN A 69 -7.48 -10.76 3.48
N PRO A 70 -8.48 -11.64 3.34
CA PRO A 70 -8.53 -12.88 4.11
C PRO A 70 -7.31 -13.73 3.78
N GLY A 71 -6.58 -14.17 4.82
CA GLY A 71 -5.38 -14.97 4.66
C GLY A 71 -5.66 -16.32 4.00
N GLY A 72 -4.78 -16.72 3.07
CA GLY A 72 -4.84 -18.02 2.40
C GLY A 72 -4.71 -19.23 3.35
N ALA A 73 -5.12 -20.39 2.84
CA ALA A 73 -5.44 -21.65 3.52
C ALA A 73 -4.47 -22.17 4.61
N ARG A 74 -5.05 -23.00 5.50
CA ARG A 74 -4.42 -23.95 6.46
C ARG A 74 -3.06 -23.52 7.03
N ARG A 75 -3.08 -22.55 7.95
CA ARG A 75 -1.98 -22.29 8.89
C ARG A 75 -2.50 -22.49 10.31
N SER A 76 -1.63 -22.85 11.26
CA SER A 76 -2.00 -22.89 12.68
C SER A 76 -2.58 -21.53 13.12
N VAL A 77 -3.51 -21.54 14.08
CA VAL A 77 -4.15 -20.31 14.61
C VAL A 77 -3.10 -19.27 15.01
N ARG A 78 -1.99 -19.73 15.59
CA ARG A 78 -0.84 -18.91 15.96
C ARG A 78 -0.16 -18.25 14.76
N ALA A 79 0.14 -19.01 13.72
CA ALA A 79 0.79 -18.49 12.51
C ALA A 79 -0.12 -17.51 11.74
N GLN A 80 -1.44 -17.75 11.75
CA GLN A 80 -2.41 -16.81 11.19
C GLN A 80 -2.45 -15.50 11.98
N ALA A 81 -2.53 -15.56 13.32
CA ALA A 81 -2.53 -14.37 14.18
C ALA A 81 -1.27 -13.52 13.99
N VAL A 82 -0.12 -14.17 13.79
CA VAL A 82 1.17 -13.49 13.56
C VAL A 82 1.22 -12.83 12.20
N THR A 83 0.78 -13.53 11.16
CA THR A 83 0.69 -12.99 9.80
C THR A 83 -0.25 -11.78 9.77
N GLN A 84 -1.43 -11.88 10.38
CA GLN A 84 -2.42 -10.79 10.43
C GLN A 84 -1.91 -9.59 11.23
N ALA A 85 -1.22 -9.80 12.35
CA ALA A 85 -0.58 -8.72 13.09
C ALA A 85 0.47 -8.00 12.23
N ALA A 86 1.32 -8.74 11.52
CA ALA A 86 2.32 -8.18 10.62
C ALA A 86 1.69 -7.38 9.46
N LEU A 87 0.63 -7.91 8.84
CA LEU A 87 -0.10 -7.22 7.78
C LEU A 87 -0.78 -5.94 8.28
N ARG A 88 -1.31 -5.93 9.51
CA ARG A 88 -1.92 -4.73 10.09
C ARG A 88 -0.88 -3.65 10.37
N VAL A 89 0.23 -4.01 11.01
CA VAL A 89 1.30 -3.05 11.32
C VAL A 89 1.94 -2.53 10.04
N GLY A 90 2.29 -3.42 9.11
CA GLY A 90 2.86 -3.03 7.82
C GLY A 90 1.90 -2.21 6.98
N GLY A 91 0.62 -2.60 6.94
CA GLY A 91 -0.43 -1.87 6.26
C GLY A 91 -0.59 -0.44 6.79
N TRP A 92 -0.63 -0.25 8.11
CA TRP A 92 -0.69 1.08 8.72
C TRP A 92 0.60 1.89 8.51
N ALA A 93 1.77 1.26 8.62
CA ALA A 93 3.04 1.93 8.37
C ALA A 93 3.10 2.48 6.92
N MET A 94 2.73 1.66 5.93
CA MET A 94 2.63 2.09 4.53
C MET A 94 1.51 3.11 4.32
N THR A 95 0.40 2.99 5.04
CA THR A 95 -0.70 3.97 4.96
C THR A 95 -0.22 5.36 5.36
N LEU A 96 0.38 5.46 6.55
CA LEU A 96 0.92 6.70 7.08
C LEU A 96 2.09 7.22 6.24
N GLY A 97 2.95 6.33 5.77
CA GLY A 97 4.04 6.67 4.85
C GLY A 97 3.54 7.28 3.54
N GLY A 98 2.51 6.69 2.92
CA GLY A 98 1.88 7.23 1.71
C GLY A 98 1.20 8.60 1.92
N LEU A 99 0.53 8.78 3.06
CA LEU A 99 -0.08 10.08 3.40
C LEU A 99 0.99 11.16 3.65
N ALA A 100 2.05 10.82 4.38
CA ALA A 100 3.17 11.73 4.60
C ALA A 100 3.90 12.05 3.29
N TYR A 101 4.08 11.06 2.40
CA TYR A 101 4.60 11.26 1.05
C TYR A 101 3.76 12.26 0.25
N ALA A 102 2.43 12.06 0.22
CA ALA A 102 1.52 12.94 -0.49
C ALA A 102 1.52 14.36 0.11
N ALA A 103 1.54 14.49 1.43
CA ALA A 103 1.61 15.78 2.11
C ALA A 103 2.92 16.53 1.82
N LEU A 104 4.06 15.83 1.80
CA LEU A 104 5.35 16.41 1.43
C LEU A 104 5.30 17.00 0.01
N TRP A 105 4.78 16.25 -0.97
CA TRP A 105 4.70 16.73 -2.34
C TRP A 105 3.65 17.83 -2.56
N ALA A 106 2.59 17.84 -1.76
CA ALA A 106 1.56 18.87 -1.81
C ALA A 106 2.02 20.20 -1.19
N PHE A 107 2.78 20.17 -0.09
CA PHE A 107 3.02 21.36 0.74
C PHE A 107 4.50 21.74 0.92
N ALA A 108 5.44 20.81 0.77
CA ALA A 108 6.86 21.10 1.01
C ALA A 108 7.52 21.77 -0.20
N PRO A 109 8.62 22.53 0.02
CA PRO A 109 9.54 22.93 -1.04
C PRO A 109 10.08 21.70 -1.76
N ARG A 110 10.33 21.83 -3.07
CA ARG A 110 10.74 20.72 -3.94
C ARG A 110 11.99 20.00 -3.42
N ASP A 111 12.99 20.77 -3.02
CA ASP A 111 14.27 20.25 -2.52
C ASP A 111 14.08 19.39 -1.26
N VAL A 112 13.09 19.71 -0.42
CA VAL A 112 12.75 18.94 0.77
C VAL A 112 11.92 17.71 0.40
N ALA A 113 10.93 17.88 -0.48
CA ALA A 113 10.04 16.80 -0.90
C ALA A 113 10.82 15.63 -1.50
N ASP A 114 11.85 15.90 -2.32
CA ASP A 114 12.64 14.87 -3.00
C ASP A 114 13.26 13.87 -2.01
N TRP A 115 14.11 14.31 -1.08
CA TRP A 115 14.77 13.39 -0.15
C TRP A 115 13.86 12.94 0.99
N ALA A 116 13.01 13.82 1.54
CA ALA A 116 12.17 13.49 2.68
C ALA A 116 11.15 12.40 2.31
N SER A 117 10.64 12.43 1.09
CA SER A 117 9.69 11.43 0.61
C SER A 117 10.31 10.03 0.53
N VAL A 118 11.58 9.93 0.12
CA VAL A 118 12.35 8.68 0.13
C VAL A 118 12.54 8.17 1.56
N VAL A 119 12.95 9.05 2.48
CA VAL A 119 13.16 8.69 3.90
C VAL A 119 11.87 8.16 4.53
N VAL A 120 10.74 8.81 4.27
CA VAL A 120 9.42 8.40 4.77
C VAL A 120 9.05 7.00 4.29
N VAL A 121 9.17 6.74 2.98
CA VAL A 121 8.81 5.42 2.41
C VAL A 121 9.78 4.34 2.86
N ALA A 122 11.09 4.64 2.91
CA ALA A 122 12.10 3.73 3.42
C ALA A 122 11.86 3.37 4.90
N GLY A 123 11.49 4.37 5.72
CA GLY A 123 11.11 4.17 7.11
C GLY A 123 9.89 3.26 7.26
N ALA A 124 8.83 3.51 6.48
CA ALA A 124 7.63 2.65 6.47
C ALA A 124 7.96 1.20 6.06
N MET A 125 8.84 1.02 5.07
CA MET A 125 9.33 -0.29 4.65
C MET A 125 10.14 -0.99 5.76
N ALA A 126 11.05 -0.25 6.40
CA ALA A 126 11.87 -0.77 7.49
C ALA A 126 11.00 -1.22 8.68
N VAL A 127 9.97 -0.45 9.05
CA VAL A 127 9.00 -0.84 10.09
C VAL A 127 8.25 -2.10 9.69
N THR A 128 7.78 -2.18 8.45
CA THR A 128 7.03 -3.33 7.93
C THR A 128 7.86 -4.61 7.98
N VAL A 129 9.05 -4.58 7.37
CA VAL A 129 9.95 -5.73 7.30
C VAL A 129 10.49 -6.10 8.67
N GLY A 130 10.91 -5.11 9.47
CA GLY A 130 11.45 -5.30 10.81
C GLY A 130 10.44 -5.94 11.76
N TYR A 131 9.19 -5.47 11.75
CA TYR A 131 8.13 -6.04 12.58
C TYR A 131 7.77 -7.47 12.15
N ALA A 132 7.67 -7.72 10.84
CA ALA A 132 7.40 -9.05 10.30
C ALA A 132 8.51 -10.05 10.66
N ALA A 133 9.77 -9.66 10.50
CA ALA A 133 10.93 -10.49 10.85
C ALA A 133 10.97 -10.79 12.35
N TRP A 134 10.80 -9.77 13.20
CA TRP A 134 10.80 -9.94 14.66
C TRP A 134 9.71 -10.90 15.14
N ARG A 135 8.49 -10.77 14.61
CA ARG A 135 7.38 -11.68 14.95
C ARG A 135 7.61 -13.10 14.43
N GLY A 136 8.18 -13.25 13.23
CA GLY A 136 8.53 -14.54 12.65
C GLY A 136 9.57 -15.29 13.47
N VAL A 137 10.65 -14.62 13.88
CA VAL A 137 11.71 -15.18 14.73
C VAL A 137 11.14 -15.64 16.08
N ARG A 138 10.29 -14.83 16.73
CA ARG A 138 9.67 -15.19 18.01
C ARG A 138 8.71 -16.38 17.92
N CYS A 139 8.00 -16.54 16.81
CA CYS A 139 7.15 -17.70 16.63
C CYS A 139 7.96 -18.96 16.43
N ARG A 140 9.00 -18.91 15.59
CA ARG A 140 9.90 -20.04 15.35
C ARG A 140 10.59 -20.50 16.65
N ALA A 141 11.11 -19.56 17.45
CA ALA A 141 11.77 -19.88 18.72
C ALA A 141 10.82 -20.60 19.70
N ALA A 142 9.56 -20.19 19.75
CA ALA A 142 8.58 -20.77 20.66
C ALA A 142 7.93 -22.07 20.15
N ASP A 143 8.12 -22.42 18.87
CA ASP A 143 7.75 -23.74 18.34
C ASP A 143 8.88 -24.75 18.60
N VAL A 144 10.16 -24.32 18.54
CA VAL A 144 11.32 -25.15 18.92
C VAL A 144 11.33 -25.51 20.41
N ALA A 145 10.90 -24.61 21.29
CA ALA A 145 10.87 -24.88 22.74
C ALA A 145 9.76 -25.86 23.20
N LYS A 146 8.88 -26.29 22.28
CA LYS A 146 7.74 -27.19 22.58
C LYS A 146 7.86 -28.59 21.96
N GLY A 147 8.87 -28.81 21.12
CA GLY A 147 9.19 -30.13 20.52
C GLY A 147 10.31 -30.80 21.28
#